data_AF-A0A2R4TFI7-F1
#
_entry.id   AF-A0A2R4TFI7-F1
#
_cell.length_a   1.000
_cell.length_b   1.000
_cell.length_c   1.000
_cell.angle_alpha   90.00
_cell.angle_beta   90.00
_cell.angle_gamma   90.00
#
_symmetry.space_group_name_H-M   'P 1'
#
loop_
_entity.id
_entity.type
_entity.pdbx_description
1 polymer ?
#
loop_
_entity_poly.entity_id
_entity_poly.type
_entity_poly.pdbx_seq_one_letter_code
_entity_poly.pdbx_strand_id
1 'polypeptide(L)'
;MLRRLAPALGFHAVDLFILARLPVPDDMAPLDATAAMWVKSTVTDAVRLPAAGRRELLQLIRSLPQEMRRSSFAPKPLMPLAGGPGAWVIRMLQYRNLNWTGMAMTLAVVTPTYLSAATYGVIGSDRKELTPRLVTDFAALLAIDARDLAALTGVILREPPPPPPPAAVDAAALLWEGRRLSAAQARHVSELARSMRGDSRDPHPMELPGF
;
A
#
# COMPACT_ATOMS: atom_id res chain seq x y z
N MET A 1 -0.48 11.17 22.81
CA MET A 1 -0.88 12.38 22.06
C MET A 1 -1.05 12.11 20.57
N LEU A 2 -0.01 11.71 19.82
CA LEU A 2 -0.09 11.47 18.36
C LEU A 2 -1.23 10.54 17.91
N ARG A 3 -1.49 9.45 18.66
CA ARG A 3 -2.62 8.54 18.37
C ARG A 3 -3.98 9.24 18.28
N ARG A 4 -4.20 10.25 19.15
CA ARG A 4 -5.47 10.99 19.24
C ARG A 4 -5.56 12.10 18.20
N LEU A 5 -4.42 12.60 17.71
CA LEU A 5 -4.36 13.65 16.70
C LEU A 5 -4.58 13.12 15.28
N ALA A 6 -4.18 11.88 15.01
CA ALA A 6 -4.18 11.32 13.65
C ALA A 6 -5.54 11.43 12.93
N PRO A 7 -6.68 11.06 13.56
CA PRO A 7 -7.99 11.17 12.90
C PRO A 7 -8.38 12.61 12.58
N ALA A 8 -8.04 13.57 13.46
CA ALA A 8 -8.34 14.98 13.25
C ALA A 8 -7.53 15.61 12.09
N LEU A 9 -6.41 14.99 11.74
CA LEU A 9 -5.54 15.41 10.65
C LEU A 9 -5.74 14.58 9.37
N GLY A 10 -6.60 13.56 9.38
CA GLY A 10 -6.78 12.68 8.23
C GLY A 10 -5.62 11.70 7.98
N PHE A 11 -4.78 11.45 8.98
CA PHE A 11 -3.65 10.51 8.87
C PHE A 11 -3.89 9.22 9.65
N HIS A 12 -3.24 8.14 9.24
CA HIS A 12 -3.05 7.03 10.14
C HIS A 12 -2.02 7.40 11.21
N ALA A 13 -2.23 6.96 12.46
CA ALA A 13 -1.35 7.32 13.57
C ALA A 13 0.12 6.97 13.30
N VAL A 14 0.37 5.86 12.62
CA VAL A 14 1.72 5.43 12.22
C VAL A 14 2.45 6.48 11.37
N ASP A 15 1.74 7.17 10.48
CA ASP A 15 2.33 8.16 9.59
C ASP A 15 2.81 9.38 10.40
N LEU A 16 2.07 9.77 11.44
CA LEU A 16 2.49 10.84 12.35
C LEU A 16 3.73 10.48 13.16
N PHE A 17 3.88 9.23 13.61
CA PHE A 17 5.12 8.79 14.28
C PHE A 17 6.32 8.88 13.33
N ILE A 18 6.13 8.49 12.07
CA ILE A 18 7.17 8.57 11.04
C ILE A 18 7.56 10.03 10.76
N LEU A 19 6.59 10.92 10.55
CA LEU A 19 6.83 12.35 10.31
C LEU A 19 7.50 13.03 11.51
N ALA A 20 7.09 12.69 12.73
CA ALA A 20 7.69 13.18 13.96
C ALA A 20 9.07 12.56 14.25
N ARG A 21 9.57 11.66 13.39
CA ARG A 21 10.83 10.91 13.56
C ARG A 21 10.90 10.14 14.89
N LEU A 22 9.74 9.69 15.37
CA LEU A 22 9.64 8.89 16.58
C LEU A 22 9.59 7.39 16.23
N PRO A 23 10.05 6.51 17.14
CA PRO A 23 9.84 5.08 16.99
C PRO A 23 8.34 4.78 16.87
N VAL A 24 7.96 4.00 15.87
CA VAL A 24 6.57 3.54 15.74
C VAL A 24 6.34 2.47 16.81
N PRO A 25 5.31 2.60 17.66
CA PRO A 25 4.95 1.58 18.63
C PRO A 25 4.67 0.24 17.95
N ASP A 26 5.11 -0.83 18.61
CA ASP A 26 5.02 -2.16 18.05
C ASP A 26 3.56 -2.51 17.65
N ASP A 27 2.56 -2.26 18.48
CA ASP A 27 1.15 -2.52 18.20
C ASP A 27 0.60 -1.84 16.91
N MET A 28 1.29 -0.83 16.37
CA MET A 28 0.95 -0.18 15.10
C MET A 28 1.73 -0.71 13.90
N ALA A 29 2.88 -1.33 14.13
CA ALA A 29 3.70 -1.86 13.06
C ALA A 29 3.01 -3.06 12.38
N PRO A 30 3.34 -3.38 11.10
CA PRO A 30 2.91 -4.62 10.48
C PRO A 30 3.20 -5.85 11.37
N LEU A 31 2.30 -6.82 11.37
CA LEU A 31 2.43 -8.01 12.21
C LEU A 31 3.64 -8.86 11.80
N ASP A 32 3.80 -9.06 10.50
CA ASP A 32 4.80 -9.97 9.93
C ASP A 32 5.37 -9.36 8.63
N ALA A 33 6.67 -9.07 8.64
CA ALA A 33 7.35 -8.52 7.46
C ALA A 33 7.40 -9.50 6.27
N THR A 34 7.29 -10.81 6.54
CA THR A 34 7.29 -11.84 5.48
C THR A 34 5.94 -11.91 4.74
N ALA A 35 4.87 -11.37 5.33
CA ALA A 35 3.58 -11.22 4.66
C ALA A 35 3.62 -10.24 3.48
N ALA A 36 4.62 -9.35 3.41
CA ALA A 36 4.74 -8.31 2.38
C ALA A 36 4.64 -8.86 0.93
N MET A 37 5.25 -10.03 0.67
CA MET A 37 5.21 -10.64 -0.67
C MET A 37 3.79 -11.05 -1.09
N TRP A 38 2.99 -11.51 -0.13
CA TRP A 38 1.62 -11.97 -0.34
C TRP A 38 0.63 -10.81 -0.33
N VAL A 39 0.84 -9.79 0.51
CA VAL A 39 0.05 -8.55 0.50
C VAL A 39 0.16 -7.86 -0.85
N LYS A 40 1.37 -7.68 -1.40
CA LYS A 40 1.54 -7.14 -2.76
C LYS A 40 0.81 -8.00 -3.80
N SER A 41 0.91 -9.32 -3.70
CA SER A 41 0.26 -10.22 -4.67
C SER A 41 -1.26 -10.12 -4.60
N THR A 42 -1.82 -10.06 -3.38
CA THR A 42 -3.25 -9.81 -3.13
C THR A 42 -3.71 -8.53 -3.81
N VAL A 43 -2.99 -7.41 -3.62
CA VAL A 43 -3.37 -6.13 -4.25
C VAL A 43 -3.26 -6.19 -5.77
N THR A 44 -2.19 -6.81 -6.29
CA THR A 44 -1.99 -6.97 -7.75
C THR A 44 -3.08 -7.81 -8.40
N ASP A 45 -3.61 -8.82 -7.69
CA ASP A 45 -4.72 -9.62 -8.16
C ASP A 45 -6.05 -8.88 -7.98
N ALA A 46 -6.24 -8.18 -6.85
CA ALA A 46 -7.47 -7.45 -6.52
C ALA A 46 -7.79 -6.32 -7.49
N VAL A 47 -6.79 -5.58 -8.00
CA VAL A 47 -7.04 -4.50 -8.98
C VAL A 47 -7.67 -4.99 -10.28
N ARG A 48 -7.59 -6.30 -10.57
CA ARG A 48 -8.21 -6.95 -11.73
C ARG A 48 -9.62 -7.48 -11.46
N LEU A 49 -10.06 -7.44 -10.20
CA LEU A 49 -11.40 -7.86 -9.81
C LEU A 49 -12.41 -6.73 -9.98
N PRO A 50 -13.69 -7.04 -10.22
CA PRO A 50 -14.79 -6.09 -10.02
C PRO A 50 -14.82 -5.53 -8.59
N ALA A 51 -15.50 -4.39 -8.40
CA ALA A 51 -15.61 -3.74 -7.09
C ALA A 51 -16.25 -4.64 -6.01
N ALA A 52 -17.14 -5.56 -6.39
CA ALA A 52 -17.68 -6.56 -5.47
C ALA A 52 -16.59 -7.49 -4.93
N GLY A 53 -15.74 -8.06 -5.81
CA GLY A 53 -14.65 -8.95 -5.41
C GLY A 53 -13.59 -8.24 -4.55
N ARG A 54 -13.27 -6.97 -4.82
CA ARG A 54 -12.36 -6.19 -3.96
C ARG A 54 -12.94 -5.95 -2.57
N ARG A 55 -14.24 -5.67 -2.46
CA ARG A 55 -14.94 -5.51 -1.17
C ARG A 55 -14.98 -6.81 -0.38
N GLU A 56 -15.25 -7.93 -1.05
CA GLU A 56 -15.26 -9.25 -0.44
C GLU A 56 -13.88 -9.61 0.13
N LEU A 57 -12.80 -9.39 -0.63
CA LEU A 57 -11.43 -9.57 -0.12
C LEU A 57 -11.14 -8.70 1.10
N LEU A 58 -11.54 -7.43 1.07
CA LEU A 58 -11.33 -6.51 2.21
C LEU A 58 -12.11 -6.98 3.45
N GLN A 59 -13.34 -7.46 3.28
CA GLN A 59 -14.15 -8.02 4.35
C GLN A 59 -13.52 -9.27 4.95
N LEU A 60 -13.01 -10.17 4.10
CA LEU A 60 -12.28 -11.36 4.55
C LEU A 60 -11.08 -10.99 5.41
N ILE A 61 -10.20 -10.10 4.92
CA ILE A 61 -9.01 -9.63 5.66
C ILE A 61 -9.42 -9.10 7.04
N ARG A 62 -10.51 -8.32 7.11
CA ARG A 62 -11.03 -7.76 8.36
C ARG A 62 -11.62 -8.79 9.32
N SER A 63 -12.16 -9.90 8.80
CA SER A 63 -12.73 -10.98 9.61
C SER A 63 -11.70 -11.95 10.18
N LEU A 64 -10.48 -11.98 9.63
CA LEU A 64 -9.45 -12.89 10.09
C LEU A 64 -9.02 -12.53 11.53
N PRO A 65 -8.83 -13.53 12.41
CA PRO A 65 -8.43 -13.28 13.78
C PRO A 65 -7.01 -12.68 13.82
N GLN A 66 -6.79 -11.74 14.73
CA GLN A 66 -5.47 -11.16 14.93
C GLN A 66 -4.55 -12.19 15.59
N GLU A 67 -3.50 -12.62 14.90
CA GLU A 67 -2.47 -13.48 15.48
C GLU A 67 -1.56 -12.72 16.45
N MET A 68 -1.02 -13.43 17.43
CA MET A 68 -0.03 -12.91 18.37
C MET A 68 1.28 -12.61 17.64
N ARG A 69 1.84 -11.43 17.91
CA ARG A 69 3.14 -11.05 17.39
C ARG A 69 4.25 -11.95 17.96
N ARG A 70 5.09 -12.47 17.07
CA ARG A 70 6.27 -13.29 17.42
C ARG A 70 7.59 -12.54 17.33
N SER A 71 7.63 -11.45 16.56
CA SER A 71 8.83 -10.62 16.37
C SER A 71 8.46 -9.18 16.06
N SER A 72 9.33 -8.25 16.44
CA SER A 72 9.15 -6.84 16.10
C SER A 72 9.33 -6.60 14.59
N PHE A 73 8.57 -5.65 14.06
CA PHE A 73 8.67 -5.27 12.66
C PHE A 73 9.95 -4.49 12.39
N ALA A 74 10.92 -5.14 11.78
CA ALA A 74 12.19 -4.55 11.39
C ALA A 74 12.44 -4.83 9.90
N PRO A 75 11.87 -4.02 8.98
CA PRO A 75 12.13 -4.19 7.56
C PRO A 75 13.63 -3.95 7.33
N LYS A 76 14.36 -4.97 6.88
CA LYS A 76 15.79 -4.85 6.58
C LYS A 76 15.95 -4.01 5.31
N PRO A 77 16.48 -2.78 5.40
CA PRO A 77 16.65 -1.96 4.22
C PRO A 77 17.88 -2.42 3.45
N LEU A 78 17.79 -2.56 2.12
CA LEU A 78 18.94 -2.86 1.26
C LEU A 78 19.88 -1.65 1.12
N MET A 79 19.39 -0.45 1.45
CA MET A 79 20.16 0.79 1.52
C MET A 79 19.62 1.66 2.67
N PRO A 80 20.47 2.35 3.44
CA PRO A 80 20.01 3.23 4.51
C PRO A 80 19.01 4.27 4.01
N LEU A 81 17.93 4.45 4.75
CA LEU A 81 17.02 5.57 4.54
C LEU A 81 17.61 6.83 5.17
N ALA A 82 17.47 7.95 4.47
CA ALA A 82 17.87 9.26 4.96
C ALA A 82 16.85 9.81 5.97
N GLY A 83 16.99 11.08 6.36
CA GLY A 83 16.07 11.76 7.27
C GLY A 83 15.02 12.63 6.57
N GLY A 84 15.07 12.76 5.24
CA GLY A 84 14.27 13.70 4.46
C GLY A 84 12.91 13.18 3.98
N PRO A 85 12.21 14.00 3.18
CA PRO A 85 10.87 13.69 2.66
C PRO A 85 10.77 12.34 1.93
N GLY A 86 11.77 12.00 1.10
CA GLY A 86 11.80 10.72 0.39
C GLY A 86 11.80 9.56 1.36
N ALA A 87 12.65 9.62 2.38
CA ALA A 87 12.73 8.61 3.43
C ALA A 87 11.42 8.43 4.21
N TRP A 88 10.71 9.52 4.53
CA TRP A 88 9.44 9.44 5.24
C TRP A 88 8.39 8.69 4.43
N VAL A 89 8.23 9.03 3.15
CA VAL A 89 7.24 8.40 2.27
C VAL A 89 7.56 6.92 2.07
N ILE A 90 8.82 6.58 1.81
CA ILE A 90 9.25 5.18 1.68
C ILE A 90 8.99 4.41 2.97
N ARG A 91 9.23 5.01 4.14
CA ARG A 91 8.93 4.37 5.42
C ARG A 91 7.43 4.19 5.63
N MET A 92 6.59 5.17 5.30
CA MET A 92 5.13 5.00 5.39
C MET A 92 4.63 3.85 4.52
N LEU A 93 5.14 3.72 3.28
CA LEU A 93 4.84 2.60 2.39
C LEU A 93 5.33 1.26 2.96
N GLN A 94 6.49 1.21 3.62
CA GLN A 94 6.92 0.01 4.35
C GLN A 94 5.94 -0.38 5.46
N TYR A 95 5.35 0.60 6.15
CA TYR A 95 4.31 0.36 7.16
C TYR A 95 2.92 0.04 6.57
N ARG A 96 2.77 0.12 5.24
CA ARG A 96 1.70 -0.55 4.47
C ARG A 96 2.05 -2.01 4.12
N ASN A 97 3.05 -2.57 4.79
CA ASN A 97 3.62 -3.90 4.57
C ASN A 97 4.17 -4.12 3.15
N LEU A 98 4.77 -3.08 2.56
CA LEU A 98 5.42 -3.16 1.25
C LEU A 98 6.95 -3.13 1.37
N ASN A 99 7.62 -4.15 0.82
CA ASN A 99 9.04 -4.03 0.48
C ASN A 99 9.20 -3.30 -0.87
N TRP A 100 10.42 -3.01 -1.31
CA TRP A 100 10.63 -2.22 -2.55
C TRP A 100 10.05 -2.89 -3.81
N THR A 101 10.13 -4.22 -3.92
CA THR A 101 9.45 -4.97 -5.00
C THR A 101 7.94 -4.83 -4.88
N GLY A 102 7.44 -4.87 -3.65
CA GLY A 102 6.06 -4.61 -3.27
C GLY A 102 5.57 -3.26 -3.79
N MET A 103 6.32 -2.21 -3.51
CA MET A 103 6.07 -0.84 -3.97
C MET A 103 6.05 -0.76 -5.49
N ALA A 104 7.10 -1.28 -6.15
CA ALA A 104 7.23 -1.26 -7.61
C ALA A 104 6.02 -1.89 -8.30
N MET A 105 5.65 -3.10 -7.90
CA MET A 105 4.53 -3.81 -8.52
C MET A 105 3.19 -3.18 -8.19
N THR A 106 2.98 -2.72 -6.95
CA THR A 106 1.69 -2.14 -6.55
C THR A 106 1.46 -0.79 -7.23
N LEU A 107 2.47 0.08 -7.28
CA LEU A 107 2.36 1.35 -8.00
C LEU A 107 2.15 1.14 -9.49
N ALA A 108 2.88 0.23 -10.12
CA ALA A 108 2.75 -0.06 -11.54
C ALA A 108 1.34 -0.51 -11.97
N VAL A 109 0.55 -1.09 -11.07
CA VAL A 109 -0.80 -1.59 -11.38
C VAL A 109 -1.92 -0.71 -10.84
N VAL A 110 -1.64 0.12 -9.83
CA VAL A 110 -2.63 0.98 -9.19
C VAL A 110 -2.56 2.42 -9.71
N THR A 111 -1.39 2.87 -10.15
CA THR A 111 -1.14 4.24 -10.57
C THR A 111 -0.39 4.30 -11.88
N PRO A 112 -0.28 5.49 -12.52
CA PRO A 112 0.57 5.66 -13.68
C PRO A 112 2.08 5.55 -13.39
N THR A 113 2.53 5.44 -12.14
CA THR A 113 3.96 5.38 -11.80
C THR A 113 4.53 3.98 -12.03
N TYR A 114 5.53 3.90 -12.91
CA TYR A 114 6.29 2.69 -13.18
C TYR A 114 7.78 2.91 -12.89
N LEU A 115 8.26 2.38 -11.77
CA LEU A 115 9.65 2.50 -11.33
C LEU A 115 10.22 1.13 -10.94
N SER A 116 11.53 0.95 -11.12
CA SER A 116 12.24 -0.21 -10.60
C SER A 116 12.22 -0.25 -9.06
N ALA A 117 12.32 -1.43 -8.47
CA ALA A 117 12.41 -1.60 -7.03
C ALA A 117 13.58 -0.79 -6.41
N ALA A 118 14.74 -0.77 -7.06
CA ALA A 118 15.91 -0.02 -6.59
C ALA A 118 15.65 1.49 -6.51
N THR A 119 14.80 2.04 -7.39
CA THR A 119 14.49 3.48 -7.40
C THR A 119 13.81 3.93 -6.10
N TYR A 120 13.02 3.08 -5.44
CA TYR A 120 12.44 3.39 -4.13
C TYR A 120 13.51 3.52 -3.05
N GLY A 121 14.56 2.70 -3.13
CA GLY A 121 15.75 2.88 -2.30
C GLY A 121 16.38 4.24 -2.53
N VAL A 122 16.63 4.60 -3.79
CA VAL A 122 17.28 5.88 -4.17
C VAL A 122 16.46 7.10 -3.72
N ILE A 123 15.14 7.04 -3.81
CA ILE A 123 14.24 8.06 -3.26
C ILE A 123 14.38 8.10 -1.72
N GLY A 124 14.35 6.93 -1.07
CA GLY A 124 14.45 6.83 0.38
C GLY A 124 15.80 7.29 0.95
N SER A 125 16.87 7.31 0.15
CA SER A 125 18.19 7.84 0.54
C SER A 125 18.42 9.30 0.12
N ASP A 126 17.35 10.00 -0.28
CA ASP A 126 17.38 11.39 -0.77
C ASP A 126 18.32 11.62 -1.97
N ARG A 127 18.64 10.54 -2.73
CA ARG A 127 19.45 10.60 -3.95
C ARG A 127 18.62 10.82 -5.22
N LYS A 128 17.29 10.78 -5.09
CA LYS A 128 16.34 11.12 -6.15
C LYS A 128 15.19 11.91 -5.53
N GLU A 129 14.91 13.05 -6.14
CA GLU A 129 13.85 13.95 -5.67
C GLU A 129 12.45 13.37 -5.88
N LEU A 130 11.54 13.76 -4.97
CA LEU A 130 10.11 13.52 -5.11
C LEU A 130 9.54 14.51 -6.13
N THR A 131 9.03 13.99 -7.25
CA THR A 131 8.33 14.82 -8.23
C THR A 131 6.85 14.98 -7.83
N PRO A 132 6.15 16.02 -8.34
CA PRO A 132 4.71 16.18 -8.12
C PRO A 132 3.89 14.92 -8.43
N ARG A 133 4.21 14.22 -9.52
CA ARG A 133 3.54 12.96 -9.89
C ARG A 133 3.79 11.85 -8.88
N LEU A 134 5.02 11.71 -8.39
CA LEU A 134 5.33 10.70 -7.37
C LEU A 134 4.59 10.99 -6.06
N VAL A 135 4.48 12.26 -5.66
CA VAL A 135 3.69 12.64 -4.49
C VAL A 135 2.23 12.25 -4.65
N THR A 136 1.59 12.57 -5.79
CA THR A 136 0.20 12.18 -6.06
C THR A 136 0.00 10.66 -6.02
N ASP A 137 0.89 9.92 -6.67
CA ASP A 137 0.77 8.45 -6.76
C ASP A 137 1.07 7.76 -5.42
N PHE A 138 2.00 8.29 -4.62
CA PHE A 138 2.27 7.80 -3.27
C PHE A 138 1.12 8.12 -2.31
N ALA A 139 0.54 9.32 -2.40
CA ALA A 139 -0.61 9.72 -1.59
C ALA A 139 -1.81 8.79 -1.80
N ALA A 140 -2.06 8.38 -3.06
CA ALA A 140 -3.12 7.44 -3.40
C ALA A 140 -2.99 6.09 -2.66
N LEU A 141 -1.79 5.52 -2.58
CA LEU A 141 -1.56 4.25 -1.87
C LEU A 141 -1.49 4.41 -0.35
N LEU A 142 -1.08 5.58 0.13
CA LEU A 142 -1.05 5.88 1.56
C LEU A 142 -2.42 6.23 2.13
N ALA A 143 -3.42 6.49 1.27
CA ALA A 143 -4.72 7.04 1.62
C ALA A 143 -4.61 8.39 2.35
N ILE A 144 -3.71 9.26 1.87
CA ILE A 144 -3.49 10.63 2.37
C ILE A 144 -3.90 11.59 1.24
N ASP A 145 -4.41 12.78 1.58
CA ASP A 145 -4.62 13.82 0.57
C ASP A 145 -3.29 14.22 -0.07
N ALA A 146 -3.25 14.27 -1.41
CA ALA A 146 -2.02 14.55 -2.13
C ALA A 146 -1.48 15.97 -1.86
N ARG A 147 -2.33 16.95 -1.54
CA ARG A 147 -1.92 18.30 -1.12
C ARG A 147 -1.27 18.28 0.25
N ASP A 148 -1.80 17.48 1.18
CA ASP A 148 -1.21 17.32 2.50
C ASP A 148 0.16 16.65 2.40
N LEU A 149 0.28 15.58 1.59
CA LEU A 149 1.57 14.93 1.36
C LEU A 149 2.55 15.88 0.65
N ALA A 150 2.09 16.69 -0.30
CA ALA A 150 2.90 17.70 -0.97
C ALA A 150 3.42 18.77 0.01
N ALA A 151 2.56 19.29 0.88
CA ALA A 151 2.92 20.25 1.91
C ALA A 151 3.97 19.67 2.88
N LEU A 152 3.79 18.42 3.32
CA LEU A 152 4.75 17.73 4.19
C LEU A 152 6.10 17.47 3.53
N THR A 153 6.12 17.28 2.21
CA THR A 153 7.34 16.94 1.46
C THR A 153 8.01 18.17 0.82
N GLY A 154 7.40 19.35 0.90
CA GLY A 154 7.88 20.58 0.27
C GLY A 154 7.73 20.59 -1.25
N VAL A 155 6.94 19.67 -1.81
CA VAL A 155 6.73 19.57 -3.26
C VAL A 155 5.56 20.48 -3.67
N ILE A 156 5.75 21.26 -4.72
CA ILE A 156 4.71 22.17 -5.22
C ILE A 156 3.82 21.45 -6.24
N LEU A 157 2.53 21.30 -5.91
CA LEU A 157 1.50 20.89 -6.88
C LEU A 157 0.93 22.14 -7.55
N ARG A 158 1.21 22.33 -8.84
CA ARG A 158 0.73 23.48 -9.61
C ARG A 158 -0.78 23.45 -9.84
N GLU A 159 -1.33 22.24 -9.93
CA GLU A 159 -2.74 22.00 -10.15
C GLU A 159 -3.26 21.04 -9.07
N PRO A 160 -4.54 21.16 -8.67
CA PRO A 160 -5.20 20.16 -7.87
C PRO A 160 -5.05 18.76 -8.51
N PRO A 161 -4.49 17.77 -7.81
CA PRO A 161 -4.46 16.42 -8.32
C PRO A 161 -5.89 15.88 -8.44
N PRO A 162 -6.19 15.08 -9.48
CA PRO A 162 -7.48 14.41 -9.57
C PRO A 162 -7.65 13.44 -8.38
N PRO A 163 -8.89 13.16 -7.96
CA PRO A 163 -9.12 12.13 -6.95
C PRO A 163 -8.59 10.78 -7.44
N PRO A 164 -8.06 9.92 -6.54
CA PRO A 164 -7.58 8.60 -6.90
C PRO A 164 -8.73 7.76 -7.48
N PRO A 165 -8.47 6.89 -8.49
CA PRO A 165 -9.50 6.02 -9.03
C PRO A 165 -10.00 5.04 -7.94
N PRO A 166 -11.26 4.57 -8.00
CA PRO A 166 -11.82 3.69 -6.97
C PRO A 166 -10.98 2.43 -6.69
N ALA A 167 -10.36 1.85 -7.71
CA ALA A 167 -9.46 0.71 -7.55
C ALA A 167 -8.21 1.04 -6.70
N ALA A 168 -7.70 2.27 -6.77
CA ALA A 168 -6.59 2.71 -5.94
C ALA A 168 -6.99 2.93 -4.49
N VAL A 169 -8.19 3.47 -4.26
CA VAL A 169 -8.78 3.60 -2.91
C VAL A 169 -8.94 2.23 -2.27
N ASP A 170 -9.50 1.26 -3.00
CA ASP A 170 -9.66 -0.12 -2.53
C ASP A 170 -8.30 -0.78 -2.28
N ALA A 171 -7.32 -0.57 -3.16
CA ALA A 171 -5.96 -1.08 -2.98
C ALA A 171 -5.28 -0.52 -1.72
N ALA A 172 -5.42 0.78 -1.45
CA ALA A 172 -4.89 1.40 -0.24
C ALA A 172 -5.55 0.82 1.03
N ALA A 173 -6.86 0.55 1.00
CA ALA A 173 -7.56 -0.11 2.10
C ALA A 173 -7.07 -1.56 2.31
N LEU A 174 -6.88 -2.32 1.23
CA LEU A 174 -6.33 -3.69 1.30
C LEU A 174 -4.90 -3.71 1.85
N LEU A 175 -4.06 -2.76 1.44
CA LEU A 175 -2.70 -2.60 2.01
C LEU A 175 -2.75 -2.28 3.50
N TRP A 176 -3.65 -1.36 3.88
CA TRP A 176 -3.78 -0.93 5.27
C TRP A 176 -4.23 -2.07 6.18
N GLU A 177 -5.25 -2.83 5.81
CA GLU A 177 -5.71 -3.98 6.60
C GLU A 177 -4.74 -5.16 6.51
N GLY A 178 -4.12 -5.38 5.36
CA GLY A 178 -3.16 -6.45 5.10
C GLY A 178 -1.93 -6.40 6.00
N ARG A 179 -1.57 -5.24 6.56
CA ARG A 179 -0.48 -5.12 7.54
C ARG A 179 -0.69 -5.94 8.81
N ARG A 180 -1.94 -6.29 9.13
CA ARG A 180 -2.32 -7.03 10.34
C ARG A 180 -2.14 -8.53 10.21
N LEU A 181 -1.92 -9.03 8.99
CA LEU A 181 -1.90 -10.45 8.67
C LEU A 181 -0.54 -11.08 9.00
N SER A 182 -0.58 -12.34 9.43
CA SER A 182 0.59 -13.22 9.43
C SER A 182 0.95 -13.61 8.00
N ALA A 183 2.15 -14.17 7.78
CA ALA A 183 2.52 -14.71 6.47
C ALA A 183 1.53 -15.76 5.95
N ALA A 184 1.04 -16.64 6.84
CA ALA A 184 0.11 -17.70 6.49
C ALA A 184 -1.26 -17.14 6.08
N GLN A 185 -1.79 -16.19 6.86
CA GLN A 185 -3.04 -15.50 6.53
C GLN A 185 -2.92 -14.71 5.22
N ALA A 186 -1.82 -13.96 5.03
CA ALA A 186 -1.62 -13.19 3.81
C ALA A 186 -1.48 -14.09 2.57
N ARG A 187 -0.83 -15.25 2.70
CA ARG A 187 -0.76 -16.26 1.65
C ARG A 187 -2.15 -16.79 1.28
N HIS A 188 -2.95 -17.19 2.27
CA HIS A 188 -4.31 -17.68 2.05
C HIS A 188 -5.17 -16.64 1.30
N VAL A 189 -5.16 -15.39 1.75
CA VAL A 189 -5.87 -14.29 1.08
C VAL A 189 -5.38 -14.08 -0.35
N SER A 190 -4.06 -14.16 -0.58
CA SER A 190 -3.50 -14.03 -1.93
C SER A 190 -3.91 -15.17 -2.86
N GLU A 191 -4.02 -16.39 -2.35
CA GLU A 191 -4.50 -17.55 -3.12
C GLU A 191 -5.98 -17.40 -3.48
N LEU A 192 -6.81 -16.92 -2.56
CA LEU A 192 -8.22 -16.62 -2.84
C LEU A 192 -8.38 -15.50 -3.87
N ALA A 193 -7.66 -14.37 -3.71
CA ALA A 193 -7.69 -13.27 -4.67
C ALA A 193 -7.35 -13.74 -6.10
N ARG A 194 -6.41 -14.68 -6.21
CA ARG A 194 -6.05 -15.32 -7.48
C ARG A 194 -7.17 -16.21 -8.03
N SER A 195 -7.87 -16.96 -7.18
CA SER A 195 -9.02 -17.79 -7.56
C SER A 195 -10.16 -16.94 -8.10
N MET A 196 -10.57 -15.89 -7.35
CA MET A 196 -11.65 -14.98 -7.75
C MET A 196 -11.38 -14.33 -9.12
N ARG A 197 -10.11 -14.07 -9.43
CA ARG A 197 -9.68 -13.55 -10.74
C ARG A 197 -9.77 -14.59 -11.85
N GLY A 198 -9.51 -15.86 -11.53
CA GLY A 198 -9.75 -17.00 -12.42
C GLY A 198 -11.23 -17.15 -12.75
N ASP A 199 -12.08 -17.06 -11.73
CA ASP A 199 -13.54 -17.18 -11.86
C ASP A 199 -14.16 -15.99 -12.61
N SER A 200 -13.60 -14.78 -12.43
CA SER A 200 -14.02 -13.58 -13.16
C SER A 200 -13.72 -13.61 -14.67
N ARG A 201 -12.99 -14.63 -15.16
CA ARG A 201 -12.75 -14.82 -16.61
C ARG A 201 -13.86 -15.60 -17.33
N ASP A 202 -14.88 -16.09 -16.64
CA ASP A 202 -16.11 -16.56 -17.29
C ASP A 202 -17.22 -15.53 -17.07
N PRO A 203 -17.63 -14.84 -18.16
CA PRO A 203 -18.87 -15.28 -18.81
C PRO A 203 -18.89 -15.06 -20.35
N HIS A 204 -18.93 -16.15 -21.12
CA HIS A 204 -19.87 -16.28 -22.25
C HIS A 204 -19.93 -17.72 -22.78
N PRO A 205 -21.11 -18.37 -22.85
CA PRO A 205 -21.29 -19.46 -23.81
C PRO A 205 -21.17 -18.83 -25.20
N MET A 206 -20.24 -19.33 -26.02
CA MET A 206 -20.28 -19.09 -27.45
C MET A 206 -21.58 -19.69 -28.00
N GLU A 207 -22.62 -18.88 -28.15
CA GLU A 207 -23.64 -19.14 -29.15
C GLU A 207 -23.00 -18.94 -30.52
N LEU A 208 -22.64 -20.06 -31.14
CA LEU A 208 -22.31 -20.09 -32.56
C LEU A 208 -23.62 -19.91 -33.35
N PRO A 209 -23.73 -18.94 -34.27
CA PRO A 209 -24.83 -18.94 -35.22
C PRO A 209 -24.64 -20.14 -36.16
N GLY A 210 -25.65 -21.00 -36.20
CA GLY A 210 -25.75 -22.06 -37.20
C GLY A 210 -25.82 -21.46 -38.59
N PHE A 211 -24.99 -21.99 -39.48
CA PHE A 211 -25.16 -21.96 -40.93
C PHE A 211 -25.35 -23.39 -41.41
#